data_AF-A0A932P142-F1
#
_entry.id   AF-A0A932P142-F1
#
_cell.length_a   1.000
_cell.length_b   1.000
_cell.length_c   1.000
_cell.angle_alpha   90.00
_cell.angle_beta   90.00
_cell.angle_gamma   90.00
#
_symmetry.space_group_name_H-M   'P 1'
#
loop_
_entity.id
_entity.type
_entity.pdbx_description
1 polymer ?
#
loop_
_entity_poly.entity_id
_entity_poly.type
_entity_poly.pdbx_seq_one_letter_code
_entity_poly.pdbx_strand_id
1 'polypeptide(L)' 'MSLAEKLQAMEALWDDLSRNPDTLESPAWHEEVLRERQQRIASGEAVFLDWEHAKTDIRRRTS' A
#
# COMPACT_ATOMS: atom_id res chain seq x y z
N MET A 1 -8.16 -18.51 19.17
CA MET A 1 -7.54 -17.18 19.03
C MET A 1 -8.61 -16.11 19.13
N SER A 2 -8.49 -15.25 20.13
CA SER A 2 -9.23 -14.00 20.24
C SER A 2 -8.85 -13.02 19.12
N LEU A 3 -9.62 -11.95 18.93
CA LEU A 3 -9.26 -10.89 17.97
C LEU A 3 -7.89 -10.28 18.31
N ALA A 4 -7.62 -10.02 19.59
CA ALA A 4 -6.35 -9.46 20.04
C ALA A 4 -5.18 -10.39 19.70
N GLU A 5 -5.33 -11.70 19.94
CA GLU A 5 -4.29 -12.69 19.59
C GLU A 5 -4.06 -12.77 18.07
N LYS A 6 -5.11 -12.62 17.25
CA LYS A 6 -4.97 -12.59 15.78
C LYS A 6 -4.22 -11.33 15.32
N LEU A 7 -4.53 -10.17 15.89
CA LEU A 7 -3.87 -8.91 15.55
C LEU A 7 -2.39 -8.94 15.94
N GLN A 8 -2.06 -9.42 17.15
CA GLN A 8 -0.67 -9.58 17.58
C GLN A 8 0.10 -10.56 16.69
N ALA A 9 -0.53 -11.66 16.27
CA ALA A 9 0.10 -12.59 15.33
C ALA A 9 0.37 -11.92 13.96
N MET A 10 -0.57 -11.13 13.44
CA MET A 10 -0.38 -10.39 12.20
C MET A 10 0.77 -9.36 12.32
N GLU A 11 0.85 -8.63 13.43
CA GLU A 11 1.94 -7.67 13.68
C GLU A 11 3.30 -8.36 13.78
N ALA A 12 3.39 -9.48 14.51
CA ALA A 12 4.63 -10.23 14.64
C ALA A 12 5.10 -10.79 13.29
N LEU A 13 4.18 -11.31 12.48
CA LEU A 13 4.48 -11.79 11.13
C LEU A 13 4.93 -10.64 10.22
N TRP A 14 4.25 -9.50 10.29
CA TRP A 14 4.60 -8.33 9.49
C TRP A 14 5.98 -7.78 9.86
N ASP A 15 6.26 -7.64 11.15
CA ASP A 15 7.56 -7.19 11.65
C ASP A 15 8.68 -8.11 11.14
N ASP A 16 8.51 -9.42 11.27
CA ASP A 16 9.51 -10.39 10.82
C ASP A 16 9.77 -10.34 9.30
N LEU A 17 8.70 -10.37 8.49
CA LEU A 17 8.80 -10.32 7.03
C LEU A 17 9.41 -9.01 6.52
N SER A 18 9.14 -7.89 7.21
CA SER A 18 9.61 -6.57 6.79
C SER A 18 11.08 -6.30 7.10
N ARG A 19 11.75 -7.11 7.92
CA ARG A 19 13.18 -6.94 8.26
C ARG A 19 14.12 -7.19 7.09
N ASN A 20 13.75 -8.08 6.17
CA ASN A 20 14.57 -8.45 5.02
C ASN A 20 13.73 -8.38 3.73
N PRO A 21 13.30 -7.17 3.32
CA PRO A 21 12.36 -7.02 2.21
C PRO A 21 12.92 -7.56 0.89
N ASP A 22 14.25 -7.55 0.72
CA ASP A 22 14.94 -8.04 -0.48
C ASP A 22 14.96 -9.58 -0.59
N THR A 23 14.55 -10.31 0.45
CA THR A 23 14.48 -11.78 0.41
C THR A 23 13.32 -12.31 -0.43
N LEU A 24 12.34 -11.46 -0.72
CA LEU A 24 11.22 -11.77 -1.58
C LEU A 24 11.26 -10.87 -2.81
N GLU A 25 11.56 -11.46 -3.96
CA GLU A 25 11.47 -10.74 -5.23
C GLU A 25 10.02 -10.29 -5.46
N SER A 26 9.86 -9.01 -5.78
CA SER A 26 8.56 -8.49 -6.22
C SER A 26 8.16 -9.18 -7.53
N PRO A 27 6.89 -9.59 -7.69
CA PRO A 27 6.39 -10.08 -8.96
C PRO A 27 6.65 -9.08 -10.10
N ALA A 28 6.98 -9.58 -11.29
CA ALA A 28 7.33 -8.74 -12.45
C ALA A 28 6.26 -7.68 -12.80
N TRP A 29 4.98 -7.97 -12.55
CA TRP A 29 3.89 -7.03 -12.82
C TRP A 29 3.91 -5.78 -11.90
N HIS A 30 4.58 -5.84 -10.74
CA HIS A 30 4.74 -4.66 -9.86
C HIS A 30 5.45 -3.53 -10.60
N GLU A 31 6.51 -3.84 -11.34
CA GLU A 31 7.29 -2.86 -12.09
C GLU A 31 6.44 -2.17 -13.16
N GLU A 32 5.64 -2.95 -13.89
CA GLU A 32 4.75 -2.44 -14.93
C GLU A 32 3.75 -1.43 -14.35
N VAL A 33 3.10 -1.79 -13.23
CA VAL A 33 2.14 -0.91 -12.55
C VAL A 33 2.81 0.36 -12.03
N LEU A 34 4.01 0.26 -11.44
CA LEU A 34 4.74 1.43 -10.94
C LEU A 34 5.14 2.36 -12.09
N ARG A 35 5.62 1.80 -13.21
CA ARG A 35 5.99 2.55 -14.41
C ARG A 35 4.80 3.29 -15.01
N GLU A 36 3.66 2.62 -15.14
CA GLU A 36 2.41 3.24 -15.62
C GLU A 36 1.98 4.41 -14.72
N ARG A 37 1.99 4.21 -13.39
CA ARG A 37 1.63 5.26 -12.43
C ARG A 37 2.58 6.45 -12.51
N GLN A 38 3.88 6.20 -12.67
CA GLN A 38 4.87 7.26 -12.79
C GLN A 38 4.69 8.06 -14.08
N GLN A 39 4.35 7.41 -15.20
CA GLN A 39 4.03 8.10 -16.45
C GLN A 39 2.82 9.02 -16.30
N ARG A 40 1.74 8.55 -15.65
CA ARG A 40 0.54 9.36 -15.39
C ARG A 40 0.84 10.59 -14.51
N ILE A 41 1.74 10.45 -13.54
CA ILE A 41 2.18 11.61 -12.74
C ILE A 41 2.98 12.58 -13.61
N ALA A 42 3.90 12.08 -14.43
CA ALA A 42 4.72 12.90 -15.31
C ALA A 42 3.91 13.63 -16.40
N SER A 43 2.82 13.01 -16.90
CA SER A 43 1.91 13.65 -17.86
C SER A 43 0.89 14.61 -17.21
N GLY A 44 0.81 14.61 -15.87
CA GLY A 44 -0.17 15.42 -15.12
C GLY A 44 -1.57 14.79 -15.05
N GLU A 45 -1.76 13.58 -15.58
CA GLU A 45 -3.02 12.82 -15.46
C GLU A 45 -3.28 12.32 -14.04
N ALA A 46 -2.23 12.17 -13.23
CA ALA A 46 -2.31 11.83 -11.82
C ALA A 46 -1.54 12.83 -10.96
N VAL A 47 -2.07 13.12 -9.78
CA VAL A 47 -1.43 14.01 -8.80
C VAL A 47 -1.39 13.35 -7.43
N PHE A 48 -0.39 13.71 -6.64
CA PHE A 48 -0.38 13.35 -5.23
C PHE A 48 -1.46 14.14 -4.49
N LEU A 49 -2.18 13.44 -3.62
CA LEU A 49 -3.17 14.04 -2.73
C LEU A 49 -2.65 13.97 -1.31
N ASP A 50 -2.97 15.00 -0.53
CA ASP A 50 -2.77 14.96 0.91
C ASP A 50 -3.55 13.79 1.52
N TRP A 51 -2.96 13.16 2.54
CA TRP A 51 -3.50 11.94 3.13
C TRP A 51 -4.83 12.17 3.86
N GLU A 52 -5.00 13.31 4.52
CA GLU A 52 -6.27 13.63 5.19
C GLU A 52 -7.38 13.93 4.17
N HIS A 53 -7.03 14.60 3.07
CA HIS A 53 -7.95 14.80 1.95
C HIS A 53 -8.35 13.46 1.30
N ALA A 54 -7.39 12.57 1.03
CA ALA A 54 -7.66 11.26 0.44
C ALA A 54 -8.59 10.41 1.34
N LYS A 55 -8.35 10.37 2.66
CA LYS A 55 -9.22 9.67 3.61
C LYS A 55 -10.64 10.24 3.63
N THR A 56 -10.78 11.57 3.58
CA THR A 56 -12.08 12.24 3.54
C THR A 56 -12.86 11.86 2.28
N ASP A 57 -12.19 11.86 1.12
CA ASP A 57 -12.79 11.48 -0.16
C ASP A 57 -13.26 10.03 -0.19
N ILE A 58 -12.45 9.11 0.32
CA ILE A 58 -12.80 7.68 0.39
C ILE A 58 -14.03 7.48 1.27
N ARG A 59 -14.05 8.07 2.48
CA ARG A 59 -15.21 7.94 3.39
C ARG A 59 -16.49 8.46 2.74
N ARG A 60 -16.42 9.60 2.05
CA ARG A 60 -17.56 10.20 1.34
C ARG A 60 -18.08 9.32 0.19
N ARG A 61 -17.23 8.54 -0.47
CA ARG A 61 -17.63 7.64 -1.57
C ARG A 61 -18.19 6.29 -1.10
N THR A 62 -17.89 5.90 0.13
CA THR A 62 -18.17 4.55 0.66
C THR A 62 -19.25 4.56 1.76
N SER A 63 -19.75 5.75 2.13
CA SER A 63 -20.91 5.92 3.02
C SER A 63 -22.18 6.06 2.20
#